data_AF-A0A218YSD7-F1
#
_entry.id   AF-A0A218YSD7-F1
#
_cell.length_a   1.000
_cell.length_b   1.000
_cell.length_c   1.000
_cell.angle_alpha   90.00
_cell.angle_beta   90.00
_cell.angle_gamma   90.00
#
_symmetry.space_group_name_H-M   'P 1'
#
loop_
_entity.id
_entity.type
_entity.pdbx_description
1 polymer ?
#
loop_
_entity_poly.entity_id
_entity_poly.type
_entity_poly.pdbx_seq_one_letter_code
_entity_poly.pdbx_strand_id
1 'polypeptide(L)'
;MHKVQDSHRPPHPAALPASTDAAAPRAIPPPTPVRFPQVAPKAESKVFRTPQHVSLVDLLQTIHRPADIKLSHFEAVGVHVIPDASAPDLIPDSSYLPPSEKWNELTAEALLEVNEATRKPLGNGNLSPGVQTYRERQKELLIDNTAAFRTIRRIPAPTGETPARLGNAYEFFKNLEFFSGYWPDTSLPAKSEPPTDEEKQRSRLPTHQQTHVRVGNGSQLPPEYRQNLITAFVKLVAYDFGCNVSFPRTEPRLHLTPSPRASPEPTPPPSYFNSSATFIYRMPVERSSARAGIVEGPVAAVSARATTTFATPADETLDLAREIVAILLTAQQRARDGKTERRFGDGEWWTMRPRWGGGPGGPIGKEADTAEGAASAPDADGAEKSPPAQTEDERAAVKMANEVKRQIGGIANRTPNPAKRPKKSKEGSLMAIYDAYRRMTPPSGTWDRRARYSAIGKVQGEAYDDVFLISALNHHICVVRAKVPEDLLVVLEGEEKGSWERLEVRRSRWWDLYLKEDRVEAMNVVWGVMSWLMRKVEHPKEKAAVQLVEKMDLSC
;
A
#
# COMPACT_ATOMS: atom_id res chain seq x y z
N MET A 1 -46.93 -53.84 -8.39
CA MET A 1 -45.68 -54.61 -8.45
C MET A 1 -44.69 -53.86 -9.32
N HIS A 2 -43.71 -53.15 -8.75
CA HIS A 2 -42.38 -52.91 -9.33
C HIS A 2 -41.49 -52.39 -8.20
N LYS A 3 -40.38 -53.09 -7.97
CA LYS A 3 -39.48 -52.94 -6.82
C LYS A 3 -38.19 -52.28 -7.34
N VAL A 4 -37.85 -51.14 -6.73
CA VAL A 4 -36.52 -50.63 -6.34
C VAL A 4 -35.31 -51.00 -7.20
N GLN A 5 -34.56 -49.97 -7.67
CA GLN A 5 -33.11 -49.91 -7.44
C GLN A 5 -32.56 -48.47 -7.50
N ASP A 6 -32.02 -48.05 -6.36
CA ASP A 6 -31.14 -46.90 -6.15
C ASP A 6 -29.84 -47.05 -6.96
N SER A 7 -29.35 -45.95 -7.54
CA SER A 7 -27.91 -45.76 -7.75
C SER A 7 -27.55 -44.27 -7.76
N HIS A 8 -27.23 -43.74 -6.57
CA HIS A 8 -26.36 -42.58 -6.44
C HIS A 8 -24.93 -42.98 -6.87
N ARG A 9 -24.46 -42.41 -7.98
CA ARG A 9 -23.04 -42.44 -8.38
C ARG A 9 -22.49 -41.01 -8.27
N PRO A 10 -21.44 -40.76 -7.47
CA PRO A 10 -20.82 -39.44 -7.40
C PRO A 10 -20.08 -39.14 -8.72
N PRO A 11 -20.00 -37.87 -9.15
CA PRO A 11 -19.22 -37.50 -10.32
C PRO A 11 -17.73 -37.77 -10.07
N HIS A 12 -17.09 -38.43 -11.04
CA HIS A 12 -15.65 -38.68 -11.06
C HIS A 12 -14.86 -37.38 -10.83
N PRO A 13 -13.76 -37.41 -10.05
CA PRO A 13 -12.85 -36.28 -9.99
C PRO A 13 -12.27 -36.06 -11.39
N ALA A 14 -12.35 -34.81 -11.86
CA ALA A 14 -11.72 -34.39 -13.10
C ALA A 14 -10.25 -34.84 -13.10
N ALA A 15 -9.89 -35.59 -14.14
CA ALA A 15 -8.55 -36.10 -14.34
C ALA A 15 -7.54 -34.94 -14.25
N LEU A 16 -6.53 -35.11 -13.39
CA LEU A 16 -5.32 -34.29 -13.42
C LEU A 16 -4.77 -34.32 -14.86
N PRO A 17 -4.42 -33.18 -15.47
CA PRO A 17 -3.86 -33.20 -16.81
C PRO A 17 -2.60 -34.04 -16.83
N ALA A 18 -2.51 -34.91 -17.83
CA ALA A 18 -1.40 -35.81 -18.08
C ALA A 18 -0.07 -35.03 -18.02
N SER A 19 0.93 -35.66 -17.39
CA SER A 19 2.32 -35.21 -17.41
C SER A 19 2.75 -34.96 -18.85
N THR A 20 2.92 -33.70 -19.22
CA THR A 20 3.48 -33.30 -20.51
C THR A 20 4.93 -33.78 -20.59
N ASP A 21 5.26 -34.45 -21.69
CA ASP A 21 6.60 -34.82 -22.12
C ASP A 21 7.64 -33.75 -21.75
N ALA A 22 8.66 -34.16 -21.00
CA ALA A 22 9.74 -33.32 -20.50
C ALA A 22 10.76 -32.86 -21.57
N ALA A 23 10.39 -32.82 -22.86
CA ALA A 23 11.31 -32.55 -23.97
C ALA A 23 10.86 -31.44 -24.94
N ALA A 24 9.63 -30.93 -24.86
CA ALA A 24 9.22 -29.77 -25.66
C ALA A 24 9.52 -28.45 -24.92
N PRO A 25 10.24 -27.48 -25.51
CA PRO A 25 10.46 -26.19 -24.88
C PRO A 25 9.10 -25.53 -24.61
N ARG A 26 8.89 -25.09 -23.36
CA ARG A 26 7.65 -24.43 -22.94
C ARG A 26 7.36 -23.25 -23.87
N ALA A 27 6.24 -23.31 -24.58
CA ALA A 27 5.80 -22.22 -25.45
C ALA A 27 5.55 -20.97 -24.60
N ILE A 28 6.29 -19.89 -24.88
CA ILE A 28 6.11 -18.61 -24.19
C ILE A 28 4.82 -17.97 -24.74
N PRO A 29 3.84 -17.62 -23.89
CA PRO A 29 2.59 -17.00 -24.33
C PRO A 29 2.85 -15.65 -25.04
N PRO A 30 1.91 -15.10 -25.83
CA PRO A 30 2.08 -13.78 -26.45
C PRO A 30 2.31 -12.69 -25.39
N PRO A 31 3.01 -11.59 -25.74
CA PRO A 31 3.21 -10.47 -24.82
C PRO A 31 1.86 -9.88 -24.44
N THR A 32 1.69 -9.55 -23.17
CA THR A 32 0.50 -8.83 -22.73
C THR A 32 0.55 -7.42 -23.36
N PRO A 33 -0.55 -6.91 -23.91
CA PRO A 33 -0.59 -5.53 -24.41
C PRO A 33 -0.63 -4.55 -23.24
N VAL A 34 0.12 -3.44 -23.35
CA VAL A 34 0.02 -2.33 -22.40
C VAL A 34 -1.20 -1.49 -22.76
N ARG A 35 -2.16 -1.38 -21.84
CA ARG A 35 -3.32 -0.48 -21.95
C ARG A 35 -3.58 0.15 -20.59
N PHE A 36 -3.93 1.43 -20.58
CA PHE A 36 -4.23 2.18 -19.36
C PHE A 36 -5.72 2.51 -19.27
N PRO A 37 -6.29 2.61 -18.06
CA PRO A 37 -7.68 2.99 -17.86
C PRO A 37 -7.94 4.40 -18.40
N GLN A 38 -9.03 4.57 -19.17
CA GLN A 38 -9.42 5.84 -19.79
C GLN A 38 -10.64 6.48 -19.11
N VAL A 39 -11.27 5.78 -18.17
CA VAL A 39 -12.35 6.30 -17.33
C VAL A 39 -11.90 7.59 -16.60
N ALA A 40 -12.60 8.69 -16.91
CA ALA A 40 -12.38 10.00 -16.31
C ALA A 40 -13.72 10.71 -15.99
N PRO A 41 -14.40 10.32 -14.90
CA PRO A 41 -15.67 10.94 -14.49
C PRO A 41 -15.53 12.45 -14.30
N LYS A 42 -16.60 13.19 -14.60
CA LYS A 42 -16.66 14.64 -14.45
C LYS A 42 -17.79 15.00 -13.49
N ALA A 43 -17.43 15.50 -12.32
CA ALA A 43 -18.38 16.08 -11.36
C ALA A 43 -18.37 17.62 -11.42
N GLU A 44 -19.52 18.22 -11.10
CA GLU A 44 -19.67 19.65 -10.80
C GLU A 44 -18.82 20.06 -9.60
N SER A 45 -18.62 21.36 -9.37
CA SER A 45 -17.77 21.86 -8.26
C SER A 45 -18.26 21.44 -6.88
N LYS A 46 -19.58 21.29 -6.74
CA LYS A 46 -20.26 20.98 -5.48
C LYS A 46 -21.24 19.84 -5.69
N VAL A 47 -21.19 18.85 -4.81
CA VAL A 47 -22.13 17.73 -4.79
C VAL A 47 -23.24 18.08 -3.81
N PHE A 48 -24.47 17.96 -4.28
CA PHE A 48 -25.65 18.10 -3.45
C PHE A 48 -26.24 16.72 -3.14
N ARG A 49 -26.89 16.59 -1.99
CA ARG A 49 -27.68 15.39 -1.70
C ARG A 49 -28.71 15.15 -2.81
N THR A 50 -28.91 13.88 -3.16
CA THR A 50 -29.88 13.51 -4.18
C THR A 50 -31.29 13.92 -3.74
N PRO A 51 -32.18 14.30 -4.67
CA PRO A 51 -33.57 14.65 -4.36
C PRO A 51 -34.35 13.51 -3.67
N GLN A 52 -33.88 12.27 -3.83
CA GLN A 52 -34.45 11.06 -3.26
C GLN A 52 -34.03 10.83 -1.79
N HIS A 53 -33.26 11.75 -1.19
CA HIS A 53 -32.78 11.69 0.20
C HIS A 53 -31.96 10.44 0.57
N VAL A 54 -31.42 9.70 -0.41
CA VAL A 54 -30.58 8.54 -0.14
C VAL A 54 -29.20 9.00 0.34
N SER A 55 -28.79 8.54 1.53
CA SER A 55 -27.46 8.81 2.06
C SER A 55 -26.37 8.26 1.14
N LEU A 56 -25.25 8.99 1.00
CA LEU A 56 -24.08 8.54 0.24
C LEU A 56 -23.60 7.17 0.76
N VAL A 57 -23.54 7.02 2.08
CA VAL A 57 -23.06 5.77 2.70
C VAL A 57 -24.00 4.62 2.36
N ASP A 58 -25.32 4.82 2.47
CA ASP A 58 -26.30 3.80 2.13
C ASP A 58 -26.17 3.37 0.66
N LEU A 59 -25.97 4.33 -0.26
CA LEU A 59 -25.73 4.04 -1.67
C LEU A 59 -24.45 3.20 -1.86
N LEU A 60 -23.35 3.59 -1.23
CA LEU A 60 -22.09 2.84 -1.32
C LEU A 60 -22.20 1.44 -0.71
N GLN A 61 -23.01 1.27 0.34
CA GLN A 61 -23.27 -0.02 0.98
C GLN A 61 -24.05 -1.01 0.10
N THR A 62 -24.66 -0.55 -1.00
CA THR A 62 -25.28 -1.44 -1.99
C THR A 62 -24.27 -2.19 -2.88
N ILE A 63 -23.00 -1.79 -2.85
CA ILE A 63 -21.93 -2.44 -3.62
C ILE A 63 -21.49 -3.71 -2.89
N HIS A 64 -21.96 -4.87 -3.34
CA HIS A 64 -21.60 -6.17 -2.75
C HIS A 64 -20.52 -6.91 -3.54
N ARG A 65 -20.47 -6.67 -4.86
CA ARG A 65 -19.49 -7.29 -5.78
C ARG A 65 -18.97 -6.28 -6.79
N PRO A 66 -17.80 -6.52 -7.40
CA PRO A 66 -17.20 -5.62 -8.38
C PRO A 66 -18.13 -5.19 -9.53
N ALA A 67 -19.03 -6.08 -9.97
CA ALA A 67 -19.98 -5.82 -11.04
C ALA A 67 -21.08 -4.80 -10.68
N ASP A 68 -21.29 -4.52 -9.39
CA ASP A 68 -22.30 -3.55 -8.95
C ASP A 68 -21.78 -2.10 -9.08
N ILE A 69 -20.47 -1.91 -9.26
CA ILE A 69 -19.85 -0.59 -9.38
C ILE A 69 -20.26 0.04 -10.71
N LYS A 70 -20.77 1.27 -10.63
CA LYS A 70 -21.32 2.07 -11.73
C LYS A 70 -20.83 3.51 -11.63
N LEU A 71 -20.86 4.23 -12.76
CA LEU A 71 -20.48 5.65 -12.82
C LEU A 71 -21.28 6.53 -11.84
N SER A 72 -22.54 6.19 -11.59
CA SER A 72 -23.40 6.86 -10.60
C SER A 72 -22.84 6.86 -9.19
N HIS A 73 -22.04 5.86 -8.79
CA HIS A 73 -21.37 5.86 -7.48
C HIS A 73 -20.26 6.90 -7.43
N PHE A 74 -19.53 7.10 -8.54
CA PHE A 74 -18.52 8.15 -8.64
C PHE A 74 -19.14 9.53 -8.67
N GLU A 75 -20.24 9.70 -9.40
CA GLU A 75 -21.02 10.94 -9.40
C GLU A 75 -21.53 11.28 -7.99
N ALA A 76 -22.06 10.30 -7.27
CA ALA A 76 -22.53 10.49 -5.89
C ALA A 76 -21.40 10.88 -4.94
N VAL A 77 -20.18 10.34 -5.09
CA VAL A 77 -19.01 10.77 -4.30
C VAL A 77 -18.52 12.16 -4.74
N GLY A 78 -18.79 12.56 -5.98
CA GLY A 78 -18.26 13.79 -6.58
C GLY A 78 -16.91 13.62 -7.25
N VAL A 79 -16.58 12.46 -7.79
CA VAL A 79 -15.28 12.21 -8.41
C VAL A 79 -15.14 13.01 -9.69
N HIS A 80 -14.10 13.84 -9.77
CA HIS A 80 -13.73 14.60 -10.97
C HIS A 80 -12.27 14.31 -11.34
N VAL A 81 -12.06 13.55 -12.42
CA VAL A 81 -10.71 13.16 -12.87
C VAL A 81 -10.19 14.12 -13.93
N ILE A 82 -8.99 14.65 -13.72
CA ILE A 82 -8.20 15.44 -14.66
C ILE A 82 -7.00 14.57 -15.08
N PRO A 83 -7.04 13.94 -16.28
CA PRO A 83 -5.93 13.14 -16.78
C PRO A 83 -4.78 14.02 -17.28
N ASP A 84 -3.61 13.41 -17.43
CA ASP A 84 -2.41 13.99 -18.05
C ASP A 84 -2.00 15.37 -17.49
N ALA A 85 -2.19 15.56 -16.19
CA ALA A 85 -1.75 16.76 -15.49
C ALA A 85 -0.22 16.91 -15.53
N SER A 86 0.25 18.13 -15.79
CA SER A 86 1.67 18.45 -15.79
C SER A 86 2.28 18.37 -14.38
N ALA A 87 3.60 18.26 -14.27
CA ALA A 87 4.28 18.28 -12.97
C ALA A 87 3.91 19.52 -12.12
N PRO A 88 3.90 20.76 -12.66
CA PRO A 88 3.43 21.94 -11.94
C PRO A 88 1.97 21.86 -11.47
N ASP A 89 1.08 21.22 -12.24
CA ASP A 89 -0.34 21.09 -11.88
C ASP A 89 -0.59 20.02 -10.79
N LEU A 90 0.33 19.08 -10.63
CA LEU A 90 0.25 17.99 -9.66
C LEU A 90 0.68 18.41 -8.26
N ILE A 91 1.54 19.42 -8.13
CA ILE A 91 2.01 19.91 -6.82
C ILE A 91 1.26 21.19 -6.47
N PRO A 92 0.71 21.35 -5.24
CA PRO A 92 -0.02 22.56 -4.86
C PRO A 92 0.78 23.86 -5.06
N ASP A 93 2.08 23.80 -4.78
CA ASP A 93 3.04 24.87 -5.04
C ASP A 93 4.20 24.31 -5.87
N SER A 94 4.28 24.73 -7.13
CA SER A 94 5.28 24.26 -8.08
C SER A 94 6.72 24.64 -7.71
N SER A 95 6.94 25.59 -6.79
CA SER A 95 8.28 25.92 -6.27
C SER A 95 8.93 24.81 -5.43
N TYR A 96 8.14 23.78 -5.09
CA TYR A 96 8.63 22.56 -4.44
C TYR A 96 9.11 21.49 -5.42
N LEU A 97 8.86 21.65 -6.73
CA LEU A 97 9.55 20.85 -7.73
C LEU A 97 11.04 21.25 -7.76
N PRO A 98 11.96 20.29 -7.92
CA PRO A 98 13.36 20.62 -8.06
C PRO A 98 13.58 21.37 -9.39
N PRO A 99 14.40 22.44 -9.41
CA PRO A 99 14.71 23.19 -10.62
C PRO A 99 15.71 22.39 -11.48
N SER A 100 15.22 21.30 -12.06
CA SER A 100 16.02 20.24 -12.69
C SER A 100 16.89 20.75 -13.83
N GLU A 101 16.40 21.67 -14.65
CA GLU A 101 17.17 22.31 -15.73
C GLU A 101 18.42 23.01 -15.19
N LYS A 102 18.24 23.91 -14.22
CA LYS A 102 19.37 24.61 -13.57
C LYS A 102 20.32 23.64 -12.89
N TRP A 103 19.79 22.61 -12.24
CA TRP A 103 20.62 21.60 -11.56
C TRP A 103 21.40 20.72 -12.54
N ASN A 104 20.89 20.49 -13.75
CA ASN A 104 21.56 19.71 -14.79
C ASN A 104 22.76 20.45 -15.39
N GLU A 105 22.72 21.80 -15.42
CA GLU A 105 23.78 22.67 -15.94
C GLU A 105 24.99 22.78 -14.99
N LEU A 106 24.83 22.43 -13.72
CA LEU A 106 25.89 22.53 -12.72
C LEU A 106 27.02 21.51 -12.97
N THR A 107 28.27 21.97 -12.85
CA THR A 107 29.46 21.11 -12.84
C THR A 107 29.58 20.33 -11.54
N ALA A 108 30.40 19.27 -11.52
CA ALA A 108 30.58 18.44 -10.34
C ALA A 108 31.13 19.21 -9.12
N GLU A 109 31.99 20.21 -9.35
CA GLU A 109 32.55 21.07 -8.31
C GLU A 109 31.50 22.04 -7.76
N ALA A 110 30.76 22.73 -8.66
CA ALA A 110 29.69 23.65 -8.28
C ALA A 110 28.56 22.94 -7.52
N LEU A 111 28.29 21.66 -7.82
CA LEU A 111 27.31 20.86 -7.08
C LEU A 111 27.64 20.74 -5.59
N LEU A 112 28.92 20.61 -5.23
CA LEU A 112 29.34 20.50 -3.83
C LEU A 112 29.15 21.83 -3.09
N GLU A 113 29.49 22.93 -3.73
CA GLU A 113 29.37 24.28 -3.15
C GLU A 113 27.91 24.68 -2.93
N VAL A 114 27.04 24.37 -3.90
CA VAL A 114 25.63 24.76 -3.88
C VAL A 114 24.76 23.77 -3.07
N ASN A 115 25.27 22.58 -2.73
CA ASN A 115 24.49 21.53 -2.08
C ASN A 115 23.78 22.01 -0.81
N GLU A 116 24.51 22.59 0.14
CA GLU A 116 23.91 23.03 1.41
C GLU A 116 22.87 24.14 1.21
N ALA A 117 23.07 25.05 0.26
CA ALA A 117 22.13 26.12 -0.05
C ALA A 117 20.80 25.62 -0.65
N THR A 118 20.79 24.43 -1.26
CA THR A 118 19.57 23.84 -1.85
C THR A 118 18.72 23.07 -0.85
N ARG A 119 19.26 22.77 0.33
CA ARG A 119 18.55 22.00 1.35
C ARG A 119 17.54 22.88 2.08
N LYS A 120 16.34 22.37 2.27
CA LYS A 120 15.23 23.08 2.92
C LYS A 120 14.86 22.41 4.25
N PRO A 121 14.46 23.16 5.30
CA PRO A 121 13.97 22.56 6.53
C PRO A 121 12.73 21.69 6.31
N LEU A 122 12.74 20.49 6.88
CA LEU A 122 11.62 19.55 6.88
C LEU A 122 10.82 19.64 8.19
N GLY A 123 9.58 19.18 8.17
CA GLY A 123 8.67 19.13 9.33
C GLY A 123 9.07 18.12 10.42
N ASN A 124 10.20 17.44 10.29
CA ASN A 124 10.80 16.59 11.32
C ASN A 124 12.07 17.21 11.95
N GLY A 125 12.40 18.45 11.61
CA GLY A 125 13.59 19.14 12.10
C GLY A 125 14.88 18.80 11.34
N ASN A 126 14.86 17.84 10.42
CA ASN A 126 15.99 17.57 9.52
C ASN A 126 15.95 18.51 8.31
N LEU A 127 17.05 18.55 7.56
CA LEU A 127 17.13 19.20 6.25
C LEU A 127 16.78 18.21 5.15
N SER A 128 16.16 18.70 4.07
CA SER A 128 15.88 17.95 2.86
C SER A 128 17.17 17.46 2.20
N PRO A 129 17.10 16.46 1.30
CA PRO A 129 18.18 16.21 0.37
C PRO A 129 18.45 17.45 -0.49
N GLY A 130 19.71 17.66 -0.84
CA GLY A 130 20.18 18.75 -1.69
C GLY A 130 20.37 18.31 -3.14
N VAL A 131 20.88 19.23 -3.97
CA VAL A 131 21.11 19.00 -5.40
C VAL A 131 22.08 17.85 -5.68
N GLN A 132 23.07 17.61 -4.81
CA GLN A 132 24.01 16.51 -4.99
C GLN A 132 23.30 15.16 -4.96
N THR A 133 22.44 14.94 -3.95
CA THR A 133 21.64 13.72 -3.83
C THR A 133 20.72 13.57 -5.04
N TYR A 134 20.05 14.64 -5.45
CA TYR A 134 19.18 14.62 -6.63
C TYR A 134 19.94 14.16 -7.89
N ARG A 135 21.10 14.77 -8.16
CA ARG A 135 21.94 14.46 -9.33
C ARG A 135 22.50 13.05 -9.28
N GLU A 136 22.83 12.54 -8.09
CA GLU A 136 23.24 11.15 -7.90
C GLU A 136 22.11 10.19 -8.29
N ARG A 137 20.89 10.37 -7.76
CA ARG A 137 19.72 9.53 -8.11
C ARG A 137 19.38 9.61 -9.59
N GLN A 138 19.44 10.81 -10.18
CA GLN A 138 19.21 11.02 -11.59
C GLN A 138 20.23 10.26 -12.45
N LYS A 139 21.52 10.36 -12.12
CA LYS A 139 22.60 9.64 -12.83
C LYS A 139 22.41 8.13 -12.73
N GLU A 140 22.04 7.61 -11.56
CA GLU A 140 21.77 6.18 -11.37
C GLU A 140 20.56 5.71 -12.20
N LEU A 141 19.46 6.47 -12.25
CA LEU A 141 18.27 6.10 -13.03
C LEU A 141 18.48 6.18 -14.56
N LEU A 142 19.44 6.99 -15.01
CA LEU A 142 19.83 7.13 -16.42
C LEU A 142 20.71 5.98 -16.93
N ILE A 143 21.12 5.03 -16.07
CA ILE A 143 21.88 3.85 -16.48
C ILE A 143 21.03 2.99 -17.44
N ASP A 144 21.65 2.56 -18.53
CA ASP A 144 21.03 1.68 -19.53
C ASP A 144 20.61 0.33 -18.95
N ASN A 145 19.47 -0.20 -19.40
CA ASN A 145 18.88 -1.43 -18.87
C ASN A 145 19.79 -2.63 -19.10
N THR A 146 20.41 -2.71 -20.27
CA THR A 146 21.32 -3.81 -20.60
C THR A 146 22.53 -3.78 -19.69
N ALA A 147 23.15 -2.61 -19.49
CA ALA A 147 24.28 -2.46 -18.58
C ALA A 147 23.89 -2.80 -17.12
N ALA A 148 22.72 -2.32 -16.67
CA ALA A 148 22.23 -2.60 -15.33
C ALA A 148 21.90 -4.08 -15.11
N PHE A 149 21.19 -4.72 -16.04
CA PHE A 149 20.82 -6.13 -15.95
C PHE A 149 22.05 -7.05 -16.00
N ARG A 150 23.10 -6.67 -16.74
CA ARG A 150 24.41 -7.36 -16.65
C ARG A 150 24.97 -7.31 -15.24
N THR A 151 24.98 -6.14 -14.59
CA THR A 151 25.42 -6.01 -13.20
C THR A 151 24.57 -6.85 -12.25
N ILE A 152 23.24 -6.81 -12.37
CA ILE A 152 22.32 -7.62 -11.53
C ILE A 152 22.60 -9.12 -11.67
N ARG A 153 22.74 -9.58 -12.91
CA ARG A 153 23.00 -11.00 -13.24
C ARG A 153 24.46 -11.42 -13.12
N ARG A 154 25.35 -10.49 -12.74
CA ARG A 154 26.81 -10.70 -12.66
C ARG A 154 27.41 -11.19 -13.98
N ILE A 155 26.88 -10.70 -15.11
CA ILE A 155 27.43 -10.93 -16.45
C ILE A 155 28.54 -9.89 -16.68
N PRO A 156 29.74 -10.29 -17.16
CA PRO A 156 30.80 -9.34 -17.47
C PRO A 156 30.34 -8.24 -18.45
N ALA A 157 30.86 -7.03 -18.23
CA ALA A 157 30.69 -5.93 -19.15
C ALA A 157 31.35 -6.27 -20.51
N PRO A 158 30.87 -5.71 -21.63
CA PRO A 158 31.55 -5.81 -22.91
C PRO A 158 33.02 -5.38 -22.83
N THR A 159 33.86 -5.93 -23.71
CA THR A 159 35.29 -5.62 -23.74
C THR A 159 35.52 -4.11 -23.90
N GLY A 160 36.23 -3.50 -22.94
CA GLY A 160 36.52 -2.06 -22.94
C GLY A 160 35.53 -1.21 -22.12
N GLU A 161 34.42 -1.79 -21.65
CA GLU A 161 33.47 -1.11 -20.78
C GLU A 161 33.65 -1.52 -19.32
N THR A 162 33.33 -0.61 -18.39
CA THR A 162 33.30 -0.92 -16.96
C THR A 162 31.89 -1.34 -16.53
N PRO A 163 31.74 -2.27 -15.57
CA PRO A 163 30.43 -2.64 -15.04
C PRO A 163 29.66 -1.43 -14.49
N ALA A 164 28.37 -1.34 -14.79
CA ALA A 164 27.53 -0.25 -14.32
C ALA A 164 27.44 -0.24 -12.79
N ARG A 165 27.73 0.91 -12.17
CA ARG A 165 27.61 1.13 -10.72
C ARG A 165 26.20 1.60 -10.37
N LEU A 166 25.37 0.68 -9.88
CA LEU A 166 23.94 0.94 -9.66
C LEU A 166 23.63 1.71 -8.37
N GLY A 167 24.55 1.75 -7.41
CA GLY A 167 24.39 2.54 -6.18
C GLY A 167 23.07 2.28 -5.46
N ASN A 168 22.31 3.35 -5.22
CA ASN A 168 21.03 3.31 -4.52
C ASN A 168 19.90 2.73 -5.39
N ALA A 169 20.00 2.87 -6.72
CA ALA A 169 19.08 2.27 -7.68
C ALA A 169 19.25 0.75 -7.89
N TYR A 170 20.18 0.08 -7.19
CA TYR A 170 20.38 -1.38 -7.32
C TYR A 170 19.09 -2.18 -7.15
N GLU A 171 18.32 -1.92 -6.09
CA GLU A 171 17.09 -2.67 -5.83
C GLU A 171 16.01 -2.34 -6.88
N PHE A 172 15.98 -1.12 -7.42
CA PHE A 172 15.08 -0.77 -8.53
C PHE A 172 15.40 -1.60 -9.77
N PHE A 173 16.65 -1.60 -10.23
CA PHE A 173 17.06 -2.36 -11.41
C PHE A 173 16.95 -3.86 -11.23
N LYS A 174 17.15 -4.38 -10.02
CA LYS A 174 16.91 -5.80 -9.71
C LYS A 174 15.45 -6.18 -9.91
N ASN A 175 14.51 -5.34 -9.47
CA ASN A 175 13.09 -5.59 -9.68
C ASN A 175 12.69 -5.38 -11.15
N LEU A 176 13.28 -4.39 -11.83
CA LEU A 176 13.01 -4.15 -13.25
C LEU A 176 13.56 -5.27 -14.16
N GLU A 177 14.73 -5.82 -13.83
CA GLU A 177 15.31 -6.98 -14.53
C GLU A 177 14.35 -8.17 -14.47
N PHE A 178 13.76 -8.43 -13.29
CA PHE A 178 12.77 -9.48 -13.13
C PHE A 178 11.53 -9.24 -14.01
N PHE A 179 11.11 -7.99 -14.16
CA PHE A 179 10.01 -7.61 -15.05
C PHE A 179 10.30 -7.91 -16.53
N SER A 180 11.56 -7.87 -16.95
CA SER A 180 11.95 -8.17 -18.35
C SER A 180 11.64 -9.62 -18.75
N GLY A 181 11.47 -10.51 -17.77
CA GLY A 181 10.98 -11.86 -17.97
C GLY A 181 9.51 -11.94 -18.40
N TYR A 182 8.69 -10.91 -18.18
CA TYR A 182 7.24 -10.95 -18.39
C TYR A 182 6.73 -9.89 -19.36
N TRP A 183 7.49 -8.81 -19.53
CA TRP A 183 7.21 -7.71 -20.45
C TRP A 183 8.43 -7.41 -21.31
N PRO A 184 8.26 -7.14 -22.61
CA PRO A 184 9.37 -6.69 -23.43
C PRO A 184 9.91 -5.36 -22.89
N ASP A 185 11.23 -5.21 -22.88
CA ASP A 185 11.87 -3.92 -22.60
C ASP A 185 11.57 -2.96 -23.74
N THR A 186 10.81 -1.90 -23.45
CA THR A 186 10.36 -0.90 -24.42
C THR A 186 11.46 0.09 -24.81
N SER A 187 12.60 0.10 -24.11
CA SER A 187 13.76 0.90 -24.52
C SER A 187 14.53 0.27 -25.68
N LEU A 188 14.26 -0.99 -26.01
CA LEU A 188 14.87 -1.68 -27.13
C LEU A 188 14.08 -1.45 -28.42
N PRO A 189 14.75 -1.42 -29.59
CA PRO A 189 14.05 -1.29 -30.87
C PRO A 189 13.07 -2.44 -31.07
N ALA A 190 11.88 -2.12 -31.60
CA ALA A 190 10.91 -3.13 -31.99
C ALA A 190 11.56 -4.11 -32.98
N LYS A 191 11.49 -5.41 -32.71
CA LYS A 191 12.02 -6.44 -33.63
C LYS A 191 11.25 -6.37 -34.95
N SER A 192 11.87 -5.79 -35.97
CA SER A 192 11.36 -5.81 -37.35
C SER A 192 11.56 -7.20 -37.95
N GLU A 193 10.45 -7.86 -38.28
CA GLU A 193 10.35 -9.17 -38.98
C GLU A 193 11.09 -10.36 -38.32
N PRO A 194 10.62 -11.60 -38.53
CA PRO A 194 11.34 -12.77 -38.03
C PRO A 194 12.69 -12.85 -38.75
N PRO A 195 13.83 -12.77 -38.02
CA PRO A 195 15.15 -12.91 -38.64
C PRO A 195 15.23 -14.26 -39.34
N THR A 196 15.88 -14.29 -40.51
CA THR A 196 16.18 -15.51 -41.25
C THR A 196 16.92 -16.49 -40.33
N ASP A 197 16.73 -17.80 -40.51
CA ASP A 197 17.32 -18.79 -39.59
C ASP A 197 18.87 -18.72 -39.54
N GLU A 198 19.50 -18.17 -40.59
CA GLU A 198 20.93 -17.88 -40.65
C GLU A 198 21.36 -16.70 -39.75
N GLU A 199 20.56 -15.64 -39.65
CA GLU A 199 20.81 -14.51 -38.74
C GLU A 199 20.61 -14.93 -37.29
N LYS A 200 19.64 -15.81 -37.02
CA LYS A 200 19.42 -16.40 -35.69
C LYS A 200 20.58 -17.27 -35.22
N GLN A 201 21.32 -17.93 -36.13
CA GLN A 201 22.45 -18.78 -35.77
C GLN A 201 23.77 -18.00 -35.61
N ARG A 202 24.01 -16.95 -36.40
CA ARG A 202 25.24 -16.14 -36.32
C ARG A 202 25.29 -15.14 -35.16
N SER A 203 24.14 -14.75 -34.59
CA SER A 203 24.04 -13.62 -33.63
C SER A 203 23.61 -14.01 -32.20
N ARG A 204 23.36 -15.29 -31.92
CA ARG A 204 22.87 -15.71 -30.60
C ARG A 204 24.00 -15.72 -29.57
N LEU A 205 24.08 -14.63 -28.80
CA LEU A 205 24.76 -14.65 -27.50
C LEU A 205 24.33 -15.89 -26.71
N PRO A 206 25.26 -16.60 -26.04
CA PRO A 206 24.91 -17.71 -25.17
C PRO A 206 23.80 -17.32 -24.18
N THR A 207 22.88 -18.24 -23.87
CA THR A 207 21.70 -17.94 -23.00
C THR A 207 22.10 -17.30 -21.67
N HIS A 208 23.24 -17.68 -21.09
CA HIS A 208 23.75 -17.13 -19.84
C HIS A 208 24.24 -15.66 -19.96
N GLN A 209 24.49 -15.16 -21.18
CA GLN A 209 24.91 -13.79 -21.47
C GLN A 209 23.77 -12.89 -21.97
N GLN A 210 22.57 -13.45 -22.20
CA GLN A 210 21.40 -12.69 -22.63
C GLN A 210 20.74 -12.02 -21.41
N THR A 211 20.44 -10.73 -21.50
CA THR A 211 19.81 -9.95 -20.41
C THR A 211 18.29 -9.85 -20.54
N HIS A 212 17.76 -9.78 -21.77
CA HIS A 212 16.35 -9.49 -22.06
C HIS A 212 15.61 -10.73 -22.60
N VAL A 213 15.40 -11.72 -21.71
CA VAL A 213 14.79 -13.00 -22.09
C VAL A 213 13.42 -13.13 -21.46
N ARG A 214 12.39 -13.09 -22.30
CA ARG A 214 11.00 -13.28 -21.85
C ARG A 214 10.75 -14.75 -21.54
N VAL A 215 10.25 -15.01 -20.34
CA VAL A 215 9.87 -16.33 -19.82
C VAL A 215 8.35 -16.50 -19.72
N GLY A 216 7.59 -15.40 -19.73
CA GLY A 216 6.13 -15.42 -19.59
C GLY A 216 5.44 -14.17 -20.13
N ASN A 217 4.22 -13.92 -19.64
CA ASN A 217 3.45 -12.71 -19.93
C ASN A 217 3.05 -11.98 -18.64
N GLY A 218 2.48 -10.78 -18.76
CA GLY A 218 2.11 -9.96 -17.60
C GLY A 218 1.18 -10.65 -16.61
N SER A 219 0.25 -11.49 -17.07
CA SER A 219 -0.69 -12.21 -16.18
C SER A 219 0.01 -13.26 -15.29
N GLN A 220 1.19 -13.75 -15.70
CA GLN A 220 1.99 -14.72 -14.97
C GLN A 220 2.96 -14.08 -13.97
N LEU A 221 3.13 -12.76 -14.00
CA LEU A 221 3.95 -12.04 -13.03
C LEU A 221 3.27 -12.10 -11.64
N PRO A 222 3.95 -12.55 -10.56
CA PRO A 222 3.35 -12.57 -9.23
C PRO A 222 3.08 -11.14 -8.68
N PRO A 223 1.99 -10.92 -7.93
CA PRO A 223 1.61 -9.60 -7.41
C PRO A 223 2.69 -8.91 -6.56
N GLU A 224 3.46 -9.67 -5.78
CA GLU A 224 4.46 -9.14 -4.85
C GLU A 224 5.57 -8.39 -5.59
N TYR A 225 5.99 -8.89 -6.75
CA TYR A 225 7.01 -8.23 -7.57
C TYR A 225 6.54 -6.89 -8.12
N ARG A 226 5.24 -6.75 -8.43
CA ARG A 226 4.67 -5.46 -8.83
C ARG A 226 4.81 -4.42 -7.74
N GLN A 227 4.52 -4.82 -6.50
CA GLN A 227 4.70 -3.95 -5.35
C GLN A 227 6.19 -3.66 -5.09
N ASN A 228 7.08 -4.64 -5.26
CA ASN A 228 8.51 -4.45 -5.03
C ASN A 228 9.14 -3.44 -5.99
N LEU A 229 8.78 -3.47 -7.29
CA LEU A 229 9.28 -2.51 -8.28
C LEU A 229 8.92 -1.07 -7.88
N ILE A 230 7.64 -0.79 -7.64
CA ILE A 230 7.22 0.56 -7.26
C ILE A 230 7.77 0.97 -5.89
N THR A 231 7.85 0.03 -4.95
CA THR A 231 8.44 0.29 -3.62
C THR A 231 9.89 0.68 -3.75
N ALA A 232 10.68 -0.03 -4.55
CA ALA A 232 12.09 0.29 -4.77
C ALA A 232 12.26 1.66 -5.45
N PHE A 233 11.44 1.97 -6.45
CA PHE A 233 11.47 3.27 -7.13
C PHE A 233 11.11 4.43 -6.18
N VAL A 234 10.00 4.32 -5.45
CA VAL A 234 9.55 5.38 -4.54
C VAL A 234 10.51 5.54 -3.36
N LYS A 235 11.03 4.43 -2.81
CA LYS A 235 11.99 4.45 -1.70
C LYS A 235 13.31 5.13 -2.08
N LEU A 236 13.73 5.05 -3.34
CA LEU A 236 14.92 5.74 -3.86
C LEU A 236 14.89 7.25 -3.59
N VAL A 237 13.69 7.84 -3.55
CA VAL A 237 13.47 9.26 -3.25
C VAL A 237 13.03 9.45 -1.79
N ALA A 238 11.96 8.77 -1.37
CA ALA A 238 11.33 9.00 -0.08
C ALA A 238 12.26 8.76 1.12
N TYR A 239 13.24 7.86 0.99
CA TYR A 239 14.21 7.57 2.04
C TYR A 239 15.07 8.77 2.42
N ASP A 240 15.49 9.56 1.43
CA ASP A 240 16.31 10.75 1.64
C ASP A 240 15.54 11.88 2.35
N PHE A 241 14.20 11.84 2.33
CA PHE A 241 13.32 12.73 3.10
C PHE A 241 12.99 12.21 4.52
N GLY A 242 13.60 11.11 4.95
CA GLY A 242 13.32 10.48 6.25
C GLY A 242 12.01 9.69 6.27
N CYS A 243 11.55 9.23 5.11
CA CYS A 243 10.36 8.40 4.97
C CYS A 243 10.72 6.98 4.53
N ASN A 244 9.81 6.03 4.71
CA ASN A 244 9.95 4.69 4.19
C ASN A 244 8.60 4.19 3.68
N VAL A 245 8.63 3.42 2.59
CA VAL A 245 7.45 2.71 2.11
C VAL A 245 7.30 1.46 2.98
N SER A 246 6.14 1.24 3.57
CA SER A 246 5.90 0.09 4.45
C SER A 246 4.53 -0.52 4.20
N PHE A 247 4.49 -1.84 4.31
CA PHE A 247 3.24 -2.59 4.32
C PHE A 247 2.47 -2.28 5.60
N PRO A 248 1.15 -2.09 5.50
CA PRO A 248 0.30 -1.84 6.65
C PRO A 248 0.22 -3.10 7.53
N ARG A 249 0.34 -2.93 8.85
CA ARG A 249 0.28 -4.05 9.81
C ARG A 249 -1.15 -4.51 10.10
N THR A 250 -2.09 -3.60 9.94
CA THR A 250 -3.53 -3.86 9.96
C THR A 250 -4.06 -3.75 8.54
N GLU A 251 -5.13 -4.47 8.21
CA GLU A 251 -5.75 -4.37 6.89
C GLU A 251 -6.23 -2.93 6.65
N PRO A 252 -5.82 -2.28 5.55
CA PRO A 252 -6.34 -0.97 5.19
C PRO A 252 -7.82 -1.05 4.85
N ARG A 253 -8.64 -0.24 5.54
CA ARG A 253 -10.09 -0.17 5.37
C ARG A 253 -10.56 1.27 5.21
N LEU A 254 -11.32 1.54 4.15
CA LEU A 254 -12.13 2.74 4.00
C LEU A 254 -13.43 2.47 4.75
N HIS A 255 -13.60 3.09 5.91
CA HIS A 255 -14.77 2.85 6.75
C HIS A 255 -15.97 3.66 6.26
N LEU A 256 -17.14 3.02 6.28
CA LEU A 256 -18.42 3.59 5.93
C LEU A 256 -19.35 3.45 7.13
N THR A 257 -19.66 4.56 7.79
CA THR A 257 -20.56 4.59 8.93
C THR A 257 -21.87 5.23 8.48
N PRO A 258 -22.99 4.51 8.50
CA PRO A 258 -24.28 5.08 8.09
C PRO A 258 -24.77 6.09 9.12
N SER A 259 -25.51 7.10 8.65
CA SER A 259 -26.12 8.11 9.51
C SER A 259 -27.21 7.50 10.40
N PRO A 260 -27.30 7.88 11.69
CA PRO A 260 -28.35 7.41 12.58
C PRO A 260 -29.75 7.73 12.03
N ARG A 261 -30.58 6.71 11.86
CA ARG A 261 -31.97 6.85 11.40
C ARG A 261 -32.91 7.06 12.59
N ALA A 262 -33.96 7.84 12.36
CA ALA A 262 -35.03 8.00 13.34
C ALA A 262 -35.79 6.69 13.52
N SER A 263 -36.13 6.36 14.77
CA SER A 263 -36.99 5.20 15.07
C SER A 263 -38.35 5.35 14.36
N PRO A 264 -38.93 4.25 13.83
CA PRO A 264 -38.60 2.85 14.07
C PRO A 264 -37.59 2.22 13.09
N GLU A 265 -37.05 2.97 12.12
CA GLU A 265 -36.14 2.39 11.14
C GLU A 265 -34.78 2.03 11.77
N PRO A 266 -34.32 0.77 11.65
CA PRO A 266 -33.01 0.40 12.13
C PRO A 266 -31.92 1.03 11.24
N THR A 267 -30.89 1.58 11.88
CA THR A 267 -29.69 2.04 11.17
C THR A 267 -28.87 0.81 10.74
N PRO A 268 -28.45 0.70 9.47
CA PRO A 268 -27.57 -0.38 9.04
C PRO A 268 -26.26 -0.42 9.84
N PRO A 269 -25.57 -1.58 9.94
CA PRO A 269 -24.27 -1.63 10.58
C PRO A 269 -23.21 -0.90 9.71
N PRO A 270 -22.12 -0.39 10.32
CA PRO A 270 -20.97 0.11 9.58
C PRO A 270 -20.36 -0.97 8.69
N SER A 271 -19.85 -0.56 7.53
CA SER A 271 -19.16 -1.44 6.59
C SER A 271 -17.81 -0.82 6.17
N TYR A 272 -17.08 -1.48 5.27
CA TYR A 272 -15.85 -0.94 4.74
C TYR A 272 -15.50 -1.51 3.36
N PHE A 273 -14.70 -0.75 2.61
CA PHE A 273 -13.96 -1.28 1.47
C PHE A 273 -12.51 -1.55 1.85
N ASN A 274 -11.96 -2.68 1.43
CA ASN A 274 -10.56 -3.01 1.65
C ASN A 274 -9.67 -2.44 0.53
N SER A 275 -8.40 -2.25 0.84
CA SER A 275 -7.39 -1.82 -0.14
C SER A 275 -6.09 -2.58 0.03
N SER A 276 -5.43 -2.88 -1.09
CA SER A 276 -4.06 -3.39 -1.11
C SER A 276 -3.00 -2.27 -1.11
N ALA A 277 -3.40 -1.02 -0.84
CA ALA A 277 -2.49 0.10 -0.77
C ALA A 277 -1.43 -0.13 0.34
N THR A 278 -0.21 0.22 -0.01
CA THR A 278 0.88 0.43 0.95
C THR A 278 1.04 1.93 1.17
N PHE A 279 1.80 2.32 2.18
CA PHE A 279 1.91 3.73 2.53
C PHE A 279 3.36 4.16 2.70
N ILE A 280 3.60 5.41 2.34
CA ILE A 280 4.81 6.13 2.72
C ILE A 280 4.59 6.64 4.14
N TYR A 281 5.43 6.23 5.08
CA TYR A 281 5.43 6.76 6.43
C TYR A 281 6.70 7.54 6.70
N ARG A 282 6.59 8.58 7.51
CA ARG A 282 7.74 9.25 8.11
C ARG A 282 8.31 8.37 9.22
N MET A 283 9.63 8.24 9.24
CA MET A 283 10.33 7.54 10.31
C MET A 283 10.42 8.47 11.54
N PRO A 284 10.18 7.96 12.76
CA PRO A 284 10.36 8.76 13.97
C PRO A 284 11.81 9.24 14.10
N VAL A 285 11.98 10.49 14.50
CA VAL A 285 13.31 11.07 14.79
C VAL A 285 13.93 10.40 16.02
N GLU A 286 13.08 10.06 16.99
CA GLU A 286 13.50 9.44 18.24
C GLU A 286 13.90 7.96 18.02
N ARG A 287 15.14 7.62 18.38
CA ARG A 287 15.70 6.27 18.19
C ARG A 287 14.94 5.16 18.92
N SER A 288 14.38 5.45 20.10
CA SER A 288 13.57 4.48 20.88
C SER A 288 12.29 4.12 20.13
N SER A 289 11.58 5.12 19.61
CA SER A 289 10.36 4.98 18.81
C SER A 289 10.64 4.23 17.50
N ALA A 290 11.74 4.56 16.81
CA ALA A 290 12.17 3.83 15.61
C ALA A 290 12.47 2.34 15.89
N ARG A 291 13.18 2.03 16.99
CA ARG A 291 13.45 0.63 17.41
C ARG A 291 12.19 -0.12 17.81
N ALA A 292 11.18 0.56 18.35
CA ALA A 292 9.86 -0.01 18.62
C ALA A 292 9.04 -0.29 17.34
N GLY A 293 9.53 0.14 16.17
CA GLY A 293 8.84 0.01 14.90
C GLY A 293 7.65 0.96 14.76
N ILE A 294 7.68 2.09 15.46
CA ILE A 294 6.68 3.15 15.34
C ILE A 294 6.89 3.86 14.00
N VAL A 295 5.78 4.25 13.37
CA VAL A 295 5.76 5.02 12.11
C VAL A 295 4.81 6.20 12.24
N GLU A 296 5.03 7.27 11.49
CA GLU A 296 4.20 8.48 11.52
C GLU A 296 3.60 8.75 10.13
N GLY A 297 2.31 9.07 10.05
CA GLY A 297 1.62 9.35 8.79
C GLY A 297 0.26 8.64 8.67
N PRO A 298 -0.17 8.21 7.47
CA PRO A 298 0.60 8.12 6.23
C PRO A 298 0.87 9.49 5.57
N VAL A 299 2.05 9.61 4.97
CA VAL A 299 2.45 10.77 4.15
C VAL A 299 1.75 10.71 2.79
N ALA A 300 1.81 9.56 2.13
CA ALA A 300 1.16 9.28 0.85
C ALA A 300 0.86 7.78 0.71
N ALA A 301 0.07 7.39 -0.28
CA ALA A 301 -0.17 5.99 -0.63
C ALA A 301 0.66 5.54 -1.83
N VAL A 302 0.90 4.23 -1.89
CA VAL A 302 1.50 3.54 -3.04
C VAL A 302 0.63 2.33 -3.36
N SER A 303 0.19 2.20 -4.61
CA SER A 303 -0.65 1.10 -5.05
C SER A 303 -0.11 0.46 -6.31
N ALA A 304 0.27 -0.82 -6.24
CA ALA A 304 0.57 -1.63 -7.41
C ALA A 304 -0.66 -2.48 -7.79
N ARG A 305 -1.19 -2.27 -8.99
CA ARG A 305 -2.38 -2.99 -9.47
C ARG A 305 -2.00 -4.34 -10.07
N ALA A 306 -2.78 -5.37 -9.74
CA ALA A 306 -2.63 -6.70 -10.31
C ALA A 306 -3.28 -6.83 -11.70
N THR A 307 -4.15 -5.89 -12.07
CA THR A 307 -4.80 -5.84 -13.37
C THR A 307 -3.76 -5.65 -14.47
N THR A 308 -3.76 -6.52 -15.47
CA THR A 308 -2.84 -6.44 -16.61
C THR A 308 -3.55 -6.12 -17.93
N THR A 309 -4.88 -6.16 -17.95
CA THR A 309 -5.71 -5.95 -19.14
C THR A 309 -6.99 -5.22 -18.77
N PHE A 310 -7.40 -4.27 -19.61
CA PHE A 310 -8.68 -3.55 -19.53
C PHE A 310 -9.50 -3.94 -20.75
N ALA A 311 -10.15 -5.10 -20.68
CA ALA A 311 -10.89 -5.66 -21.80
C ALA A 311 -12.29 -5.02 -21.91
N THR A 312 -12.88 -4.66 -20.76
CA THR A 312 -14.24 -4.12 -20.67
C THR A 312 -14.26 -2.77 -19.93
N PRO A 313 -15.27 -1.90 -20.19
CA PRO A 313 -15.46 -0.68 -19.40
C PRO A 313 -15.66 -0.94 -17.90
N ALA A 314 -16.18 -2.12 -17.53
CA ALA A 314 -16.32 -2.53 -16.13
C ALA A 314 -14.95 -2.73 -15.46
N ASP A 315 -13.95 -3.24 -16.19
CA ASP A 315 -12.58 -3.37 -15.68
C ASP A 315 -11.97 -2.01 -15.35
N GLU A 316 -12.15 -1.02 -16.24
CA GLU A 316 -11.68 0.35 -16.04
C GLU A 316 -12.40 1.04 -14.87
N THR A 317 -13.72 0.80 -14.74
CA THR A 317 -14.54 1.32 -13.64
C THR A 317 -14.10 0.74 -12.29
N LEU A 318 -13.87 -0.57 -12.22
CA LEU A 318 -13.36 -1.24 -11.02
C LEU A 318 -11.95 -0.75 -10.64
N ASP A 319 -11.11 -0.51 -11.64
CA ASP A 319 -9.76 -0.02 -11.47
C ASP A 319 -9.72 1.41 -10.89
N LEU A 320 -10.57 2.30 -11.42
CA LEU A 320 -10.77 3.63 -10.82
C LEU A 320 -11.32 3.50 -9.39
N ALA A 321 -12.28 2.60 -9.13
CA ALA A 321 -12.83 2.42 -7.79
C ALA A 321 -11.76 2.05 -6.77
N ARG A 322 -10.82 1.15 -7.13
CA ARG A 322 -9.68 0.80 -6.27
C ARG A 322 -8.77 1.99 -5.99
N GLU A 323 -8.55 2.85 -7.00
CA GLU A 323 -7.76 4.08 -6.86
C GLU A 323 -8.43 5.08 -5.90
N ILE A 324 -9.74 5.31 -6.07
CA ILE A 324 -10.53 6.20 -5.20
C ILE A 324 -10.60 5.66 -3.77
N VAL A 325 -10.78 4.35 -3.59
CA VAL A 325 -10.75 3.73 -2.26
C VAL A 325 -9.40 3.94 -1.60
N ALA A 326 -8.27 3.78 -2.31
CA ALA A 326 -6.94 4.05 -1.75
C ALA A 326 -6.78 5.51 -1.33
N ILE A 327 -7.22 6.46 -2.15
CA ILE A 327 -7.19 7.91 -1.86
C ILE A 327 -8.01 8.24 -0.60
N LEU A 328 -9.29 7.88 -0.58
CA LEU A 328 -10.20 8.22 0.52
C LEU A 328 -9.79 7.53 1.82
N LEU A 329 -9.27 6.32 1.74
CA LEU A 329 -8.74 5.59 2.88
C LEU A 329 -7.52 6.30 3.48
N THR A 330 -6.58 6.76 2.63
CA THR A 330 -5.42 7.54 3.09
C THR A 330 -5.86 8.82 3.75
N ALA A 331 -6.84 9.52 3.18
CA ALA A 331 -7.45 10.69 3.79
C ALA A 331 -8.08 10.38 5.16
N GLN A 332 -8.85 9.29 5.27
CA GLN A 332 -9.40 8.84 6.55
C GLN A 332 -8.30 8.51 7.56
N GLN A 333 -7.22 7.84 7.17
CA GLN A 333 -6.11 7.56 8.09
C GLN A 333 -5.42 8.83 8.57
N ARG A 334 -5.24 9.82 7.71
CA ARG A 334 -4.69 11.13 8.06
C ARG A 334 -5.63 11.92 8.98
N ALA A 335 -6.94 11.81 8.79
CA ALA A 335 -7.97 12.41 9.64
C ALA A 335 -8.10 11.76 11.04
N ARG A 336 -7.36 10.68 11.33
CA ARG A 336 -7.24 10.09 12.68
C ARG A 336 -6.29 10.86 13.59
N ASP A 337 -5.59 11.87 13.07
CA ASP A 337 -4.68 12.70 13.87
C ASP A 337 -5.39 13.27 15.12
N GLY A 338 -4.77 13.07 16.29
CA GLY A 338 -5.34 13.46 17.59
C GLY A 338 -6.61 12.71 18.03
N LYS A 339 -7.14 11.76 17.24
CA LYS A 339 -8.35 11.00 17.56
C LYS A 339 -8.01 9.66 18.23
N THR A 340 -9.01 9.07 18.89
CA THR A 340 -8.95 7.70 19.41
C THR A 340 -9.88 6.79 18.61
N GLU A 341 -9.51 5.52 18.49
CA GLU A 341 -10.35 4.57 17.76
C GLU A 341 -11.65 4.32 18.52
N ARG A 342 -12.79 4.64 17.89
CA ARG A 342 -14.12 4.22 18.35
C ARG A 342 -14.48 2.90 17.69
N ARG A 343 -14.56 1.83 18.48
CA ARG A 343 -14.94 0.50 17.96
C ARG A 343 -16.45 0.35 17.90
N PHE A 344 -16.94 -0.29 16.84
CA PHE A 344 -18.36 -0.61 16.73
C PHE A 344 -18.78 -1.52 17.89
N GLY A 345 -19.87 -1.15 18.57
CA GLY A 345 -20.36 -1.87 19.73
C GLY A 345 -19.59 -1.64 21.03
N ASP A 346 -18.55 -0.81 21.06
CA ASP A 346 -17.84 -0.53 22.32
C ASP A 346 -18.75 0.20 23.30
N GLY A 347 -18.89 -0.35 24.51
CA GLY A 347 -19.80 0.17 25.54
C GLY A 347 -21.28 -0.11 25.31
N GLU A 348 -21.66 -0.76 24.20
CA GLU A 348 -23.05 -1.11 23.93
C GLU A 348 -23.55 -2.24 24.82
N TRP A 349 -24.84 -2.23 25.17
CA TRP A 349 -25.42 -3.22 26.09
C TRP A 349 -25.22 -4.66 25.60
N TRP A 350 -25.25 -4.87 24.27
CA TRP A 350 -25.11 -6.18 23.65
C TRP A 350 -23.67 -6.69 23.61
N THR A 351 -22.67 -5.82 23.86
CA THR A 351 -21.27 -6.24 24.06
C THR A 351 -20.85 -6.32 25.52
N MET A 352 -21.55 -5.57 26.39
CA MET A 352 -21.21 -5.48 27.80
C MET A 352 -21.99 -6.48 28.67
N ARG A 353 -23.16 -6.95 28.21
CA ARG A 353 -24.00 -7.90 28.94
C ARG A 353 -23.87 -9.32 28.38
N PRO A 354 -23.88 -10.35 29.24
CA PRO A 354 -23.99 -11.73 28.78
C PRO A 354 -25.28 -11.95 27.96
N ARG A 355 -25.19 -12.79 26.93
CA ARG A 355 -26.33 -13.23 26.13
C ARG A 355 -27.36 -13.97 27.00
N TRP A 356 -28.58 -14.10 26.49
CA TRP A 356 -29.61 -14.92 27.14
C TRP A 356 -29.08 -16.33 27.43
N GLY A 357 -29.18 -16.74 28.70
CA GLY A 357 -28.67 -18.02 29.18
C GLY A 357 -27.15 -18.11 29.42
N GLY A 358 -26.39 -17.03 29.19
CA GLY A 358 -24.95 -16.94 29.46
C GLY A 358 -24.56 -16.12 30.69
N GLY A 359 -25.54 -15.55 31.41
CA GLY A 359 -25.33 -14.95 32.73
C GLY A 359 -25.22 -16.01 33.84
N PRO A 360 -24.85 -15.62 35.07
CA PRO A 360 -24.71 -16.55 36.19
C PRO A 360 -25.95 -17.44 36.36
N GLY A 361 -25.76 -18.78 36.40
CA GLY A 361 -26.84 -19.77 36.52
C GLY A 361 -27.56 -20.14 35.22
N GLY A 362 -27.19 -19.55 34.09
CA GLY A 362 -27.75 -19.88 32.77
C GLY A 362 -27.31 -21.26 32.25
N PRO A 363 -28.04 -21.85 31.28
CA PRO A 363 -27.74 -23.19 30.74
C PRO A 363 -26.43 -23.28 29.95
N ILE A 364 -25.83 -22.16 29.55
CA ILE A 364 -24.63 -22.13 28.71
C ILE A 364 -23.39 -21.99 29.59
N GLY A 365 -22.51 -23.00 29.54
CA GLY A 365 -21.23 -23.01 30.26
C GLY A 365 -21.31 -23.40 31.74
N LYS A 366 -22.39 -24.03 32.21
CA LYS A 366 -22.46 -24.56 33.59
C LYS A 366 -21.25 -25.40 33.97
N GLU A 367 -20.71 -26.11 32.99
CA GLU A 367 -19.52 -26.96 33.10
C GLU A 367 -18.25 -26.16 33.49
N ALA A 368 -18.15 -24.91 33.02
CA ALA A 368 -17.10 -23.96 33.39
C ALA A 368 -17.28 -23.44 34.82
N ASP A 369 -18.49 -23.03 35.20
CA ASP A 369 -18.77 -22.52 36.55
C ASP A 369 -18.59 -23.61 37.65
N THR A 370 -18.76 -24.88 37.27
CA THR A 370 -18.54 -26.04 38.15
C THR A 370 -17.04 -26.36 38.30
N ALA A 371 -16.23 -26.08 37.28
CA ALA A 371 -14.77 -26.25 37.30
C ALA A 371 -14.04 -25.16 38.11
N GLU A 372 -14.53 -23.91 38.10
CA GLU A 372 -14.03 -22.81 38.96
C GLU A 372 -14.24 -23.10 40.46
N GLY A 373 -15.36 -23.75 40.82
CA GLY A 373 -15.61 -24.20 42.19
C GLY A 373 -14.67 -25.32 42.65
N ALA A 374 -14.13 -26.12 41.73
CA ALA A 374 -13.21 -27.22 42.04
C ALA A 374 -11.74 -26.80 42.11
N ALA A 375 -11.34 -25.72 41.43
CA ALA A 375 -9.97 -25.21 41.41
C ALA A 375 -9.56 -24.40 42.66
N SER A 376 -10.45 -24.26 43.64
CA SER A 376 -10.22 -23.51 44.89
C SER A 376 -9.68 -24.39 46.05
N ALA A 377 -9.30 -25.65 45.78
CA ALA A 377 -8.72 -26.56 46.77
C ALA A 377 -7.18 -26.50 46.77
N PRO A 378 -6.50 -26.54 47.94
CA PRO A 378 -5.06 -26.35 48.02
C PRO A 378 -4.27 -27.56 47.50
N ASP A 379 -3.07 -27.25 46.99
CA ASP A 379 -2.11 -28.13 46.32
C ASP A 379 -1.73 -29.41 47.07
N ALA A 380 -1.49 -30.50 46.32
CA ALA A 380 -0.67 -31.64 46.75
C ALA A 380 0.13 -32.23 45.57
N ASP A 381 1.43 -31.96 45.61
CA ASP A 381 2.63 -32.65 45.11
C ASP A 381 2.68 -33.48 43.80
N GLY A 382 3.72 -33.18 43.02
CA GLY A 382 4.73 -34.18 42.62
C GLY A 382 4.70 -34.70 41.18
N ALA A 383 5.42 -34.06 40.25
CA ALA A 383 6.06 -34.75 39.11
C ALA A 383 7.19 -33.94 38.46
N GLU A 384 8.34 -34.59 38.37
CA GLU A 384 9.63 -34.13 37.85
C GLU A 384 9.60 -33.53 36.43
N LYS A 385 10.46 -32.55 36.18
CA LYS A 385 10.81 -32.06 34.84
C LYS A 385 12.30 -32.26 34.57
N SER A 386 12.62 -32.77 33.39
CA SER A 386 13.91 -32.59 32.67
C SER A 386 13.75 -33.03 31.19
N PRO A 387 14.59 -32.58 30.24
CA PRO A 387 15.45 -31.38 30.17
C PRO A 387 15.28 -30.56 28.85
N PRO A 388 15.99 -29.43 28.65
CA PRO A 388 15.99 -28.66 27.39
C PRO A 388 17.09 -29.11 26.38
N ALA A 389 16.96 -28.64 25.13
CA ALA A 389 17.75 -28.99 23.94
C ALA A 389 19.28 -28.95 24.10
N GLN A 390 19.99 -29.85 23.40
CA GLN A 390 21.34 -30.32 23.75
C GLN A 390 22.50 -29.85 22.85
N THR A 391 22.35 -28.95 21.88
CA THR A 391 23.53 -28.47 21.11
C THR A 391 23.50 -26.99 20.75
N GLU A 392 24.69 -26.38 20.65
CA GLU A 392 24.86 -24.97 20.26
C GLU A 392 24.46 -24.70 18.80
N ASP A 393 24.58 -25.70 17.92
CA ASP A 393 24.17 -25.62 16.51
C ASP A 393 22.66 -25.49 16.33
N GLU A 394 21.84 -26.16 17.17
CA GLU A 394 20.38 -25.99 17.14
C GLU A 394 19.95 -24.60 17.62
N ARG A 395 20.66 -24.02 18.61
CA ARG A 395 20.42 -22.64 19.06
C ARG A 395 20.80 -21.62 17.99
N ALA A 396 21.87 -21.85 17.23
CA ALA A 396 22.29 -21.00 16.12
C ALA A 396 21.30 -21.04 14.95
N ALA A 397 20.81 -22.23 14.59
CA ALA A 397 19.81 -22.41 13.54
C ALA A 397 18.46 -21.74 13.88
N VAL A 398 18.01 -21.82 15.13
CA VAL A 398 16.80 -21.14 15.61
C VAL A 398 16.96 -19.62 15.64
N LYS A 399 18.16 -19.11 15.95
CA LYS A 399 18.46 -17.67 15.84
C LYS A 399 18.47 -17.18 14.40
N MET A 400 19.10 -17.92 13.48
CA MET A 400 19.17 -17.53 12.07
C MET A 400 17.78 -17.57 11.40
N ALA A 401 16.96 -18.58 11.71
CA ALA A 401 15.58 -18.67 11.23
C ALA A 401 14.69 -17.52 11.73
N ASN A 402 14.91 -17.06 12.97
CA ASN A 402 14.19 -15.91 13.53
C ASN A 402 14.66 -14.56 12.97
N GLU A 403 15.94 -14.42 12.59
CA GLU A 403 16.47 -13.21 11.96
C GLU A 403 15.99 -13.08 10.50
N VAL A 404 15.96 -14.18 9.74
CA VAL A 404 15.40 -14.22 8.37
C VAL A 404 13.90 -13.90 8.37
N LYS A 405 13.15 -14.38 9.37
CA LYS A 405 11.73 -14.08 9.56
C LYS A 405 11.45 -12.63 9.99
N ARG A 406 12.45 -11.93 10.55
CA ARG A 406 12.34 -10.51 10.93
C ARG A 406 12.72 -9.59 9.76
N GLN A 407 13.56 -10.03 8.84
CA GLN A 407 13.94 -9.29 7.63
C GLN A 407 12.91 -9.40 6.48
N ILE A 408 12.14 -10.48 6.41
CA ILE A 408 11.04 -10.63 5.44
C ILE A 408 9.75 -10.19 6.12
N GLY A 409 9.46 -8.90 6.02
CA GLY A 409 8.24 -8.29 6.54
C GLY A 409 6.98 -8.97 5.95
N GLY A 410 6.36 -9.82 6.77
CA GLY A 410 4.92 -10.07 6.79
C GLY A 410 4.21 -10.23 5.45
N ILE A 411 4.62 -11.22 4.64
CA ILE A 411 3.76 -11.75 3.57
C ILE A 411 3.49 -13.21 3.88
N ALA A 412 2.34 -13.45 4.51
CA ALA A 412 1.65 -14.72 4.43
C ALA A 412 0.17 -14.47 4.68
N ASN A 413 -0.63 -14.67 3.64
CA ASN A 413 -2.04 -14.99 3.75
C ASN A 413 -2.21 -16.02 4.87
N ARG A 414 -2.78 -15.61 6.01
CA ARG A 414 -3.16 -16.54 7.07
C ARG A 414 -4.46 -17.23 6.67
N THR A 415 -4.34 -18.28 5.86
CA THR A 415 -5.08 -19.49 6.20
C THR A 415 -4.48 -20.01 7.52
N PRO A 416 -5.29 -20.24 8.58
CA PRO A 416 -4.75 -20.76 9.83
C PRO A 416 -4.30 -22.20 9.61
N ASN A 417 -2.99 -22.44 9.53
CA ASN A 417 -2.43 -23.77 9.66
C ASN A 417 -2.64 -24.22 11.13
N PRO A 418 -3.38 -25.31 11.42
CA PRO A 418 -3.80 -25.67 12.79
C PRO A 418 -2.68 -26.26 13.66
N ALA A 419 -1.44 -26.34 13.17
CA ALA A 419 -0.34 -26.89 13.94
C ALA A 419 0.51 -25.78 14.60
N LYS A 420 0.52 -25.80 15.94
CA LYS A 420 1.32 -24.98 16.89
C LYS A 420 0.59 -23.78 17.51
N ARG A 421 -0.44 -24.07 18.30
CA ARG A 421 -0.76 -23.26 19.50
C ARG A 421 0.17 -23.68 20.65
N PRO A 422 0.68 -22.75 21.48
CA PRO A 422 1.29 -23.12 22.75
C PRO A 422 0.22 -23.80 23.63
N LYS A 423 0.59 -24.91 24.30
CA LYS A 423 -0.27 -25.59 25.27
C LYS A 423 -0.58 -24.66 26.45
N LYS A 424 -1.61 -23.80 26.32
CA LYS A 424 -2.42 -23.41 27.48
C LYS A 424 -3.26 -24.64 27.86
N SER A 425 -3.51 -24.84 29.16
CA SER A 425 -4.32 -25.96 29.64
C SER A 425 -5.63 -26.04 28.84
N LYS A 426 -6.03 -27.26 28.46
CA LYS A 426 -7.29 -27.49 27.71
C LYS A 426 -8.48 -26.85 28.42
N GLU A 427 -8.44 -26.83 29.75
CA GLU A 427 -9.46 -26.28 30.65
C GLU A 427 -9.57 -24.75 30.55
N GLY A 428 -8.45 -24.02 30.62
CA GLY A 428 -8.45 -22.56 30.45
C GLY A 428 -8.79 -22.12 29.01
N SER A 429 -8.52 -22.96 28.01
CA SER A 429 -8.95 -22.72 26.63
C SER A 429 -10.44 -22.97 26.42
N LEU A 430 -11.05 -23.91 27.15
CA LEU A 430 -12.48 -24.22 27.09
C LEU A 430 -13.29 -23.14 27.81
N MET A 431 -12.80 -22.67 28.97
CA MET A 431 -13.36 -21.53 29.71
C MET A 431 -13.45 -20.27 28.85
N ALA A 432 -12.36 -19.94 28.15
CA ALA A 432 -12.30 -18.78 27.26
C ALA A 432 -13.25 -18.89 26.05
N ILE A 433 -13.54 -20.12 25.58
CA ILE A 433 -14.52 -20.36 24.52
C ILE A 433 -15.93 -20.10 25.04
N TYR A 434 -16.26 -20.59 26.24
CA TYR A 434 -17.56 -20.33 26.86
C TYR A 434 -17.75 -18.86 27.18
N ASP A 435 -16.73 -18.15 27.68
CA ASP A 435 -16.79 -16.71 27.90
C ASP A 435 -17.00 -15.90 26.61
N ALA A 436 -16.32 -16.31 25.52
CA ALA A 436 -16.50 -15.71 24.20
C ALA A 436 -17.88 -16.01 23.59
N TYR A 437 -18.52 -17.13 23.97
CA TYR A 437 -19.88 -17.44 23.55
C TYR A 437 -20.92 -16.70 24.41
N ARG A 438 -20.66 -16.58 25.73
CA ARG A 438 -21.51 -15.86 26.70
C ARG A 438 -21.59 -14.36 26.41
N ARG A 439 -20.57 -13.73 25.81
CA ARG A 439 -20.55 -12.28 25.52
C ARG A 439 -20.25 -12.00 24.04
N MET A 440 -20.98 -11.09 23.41
CA MET A 440 -20.47 -10.51 22.15
C MET A 440 -19.33 -9.58 22.53
N THR A 441 -18.14 -9.78 21.98
CA THR A 441 -17.08 -8.78 22.15
C THR A 441 -17.13 -7.80 20.98
N PRO A 442 -16.83 -6.51 21.20
CA PRO A 442 -16.68 -5.59 20.08
C PRO A 442 -15.56 -6.12 19.15
N PRO A 443 -15.63 -5.86 17.83
CA PRO A 443 -14.58 -6.24 16.91
C PRO A 443 -13.20 -5.75 17.38
N SER A 444 -12.15 -6.47 16.99
CA SER A 444 -10.79 -6.02 17.25
C SER A 444 -10.55 -4.66 16.61
N GLY A 445 -9.71 -3.84 17.25
CA GLY A 445 -9.27 -2.57 16.67
C GLY A 445 -8.65 -2.75 15.29
N THR A 446 -9.03 -1.86 14.39
CA THR A 446 -8.57 -1.76 13.00
C THR A 446 -7.43 -0.76 12.85
N TRP A 447 -7.22 0.09 13.85
CA TRP A 447 -6.13 1.06 13.89
C TRP A 447 -4.82 0.39 14.29
N ASP A 448 -3.74 0.76 13.60
CA ASP A 448 -2.42 0.24 13.89
C ASP A 448 -1.84 0.91 15.13
N ARG A 449 -1.67 0.13 16.21
CA ARG A 449 -1.14 0.61 17.50
C ARG A 449 0.29 1.13 17.43
N ARG A 450 1.04 0.83 16.37
CA ARG A 450 2.40 1.35 16.13
C ARG A 450 2.42 2.45 15.07
N ALA A 451 1.27 2.88 14.56
CA ALA A 451 1.17 4.07 13.73
C ALA A 451 0.74 5.25 14.60
N ARG A 452 1.50 6.34 14.55
CA ARG A 452 1.04 7.66 14.98
C ARG A 452 0.38 8.30 13.77
N TYR A 453 -0.95 8.20 13.71
CA TYR A 453 -1.70 8.77 12.61
C TYR A 453 -1.54 10.30 12.60
N SER A 454 -1.13 10.85 11.46
CA SER A 454 -1.00 12.30 11.31
C SER A 454 -1.14 12.75 9.87
N ALA A 455 -1.77 13.91 9.68
CA ALA A 455 -1.97 14.56 8.38
C ALA A 455 -0.73 15.35 7.94
N ILE A 456 0.42 14.66 7.82
CA ILE A 456 1.71 15.28 7.47
C ILE A 456 1.59 16.02 6.13
N GLY A 457 2.01 17.30 6.11
CA GLY A 457 2.00 18.14 4.90
C GLY A 457 0.65 18.76 4.54
N LYS A 458 -0.42 18.48 5.30
CA LYS A 458 -1.73 19.11 5.12
C LYS A 458 -1.64 20.61 5.39
N VAL A 459 -2.22 21.41 4.50
CA VAL A 459 -2.32 22.88 4.66
C VAL A 459 -3.30 23.17 5.80
N GLN A 460 -2.90 24.02 6.75
CA GLN A 460 -3.74 24.38 7.88
C GLN A 460 -4.79 25.42 7.47
N GLY A 461 -6.02 25.26 7.95
CA GLY A 461 -7.13 26.18 7.67
C GLY A 461 -7.90 25.90 6.37
N GLU A 462 -7.41 24.99 5.52
CA GLU A 462 -8.13 24.54 4.34
C GLU A 462 -9.16 23.47 4.69
N ALA A 463 -10.35 23.54 4.08
CA ALA A 463 -11.45 22.58 4.28
C ALA A 463 -11.26 21.25 3.52
N TYR A 464 -10.02 20.93 3.17
CA TYR A 464 -9.66 19.75 2.39
C TYR A 464 -8.25 19.25 2.74
N ASP A 465 -7.94 18.03 2.32
CA ASP A 465 -6.59 17.47 2.38
C ASP A 465 -6.09 17.10 0.98
N ASP A 466 -4.85 17.47 0.67
CA ASP A 466 -4.16 17.04 -0.55
C ASP A 466 -3.52 15.67 -0.30
N VAL A 467 -4.14 14.62 -0.84
CA VAL A 467 -3.68 13.25 -0.71
C VAL A 467 -2.98 12.81 -1.99
N PHE A 468 -1.78 12.26 -1.84
CA PHE A 468 -1.01 11.73 -2.96
C PHE A 468 -1.06 10.21 -3.01
N LEU A 469 -1.19 9.67 -4.22
CA LEU A 469 -1.10 8.26 -4.53
C LEU A 469 -0.10 8.05 -5.66
N ILE A 470 0.93 7.23 -5.43
CA ILE A 470 1.79 6.74 -6.49
C ILE A 470 1.21 5.41 -6.97
N SER A 471 0.62 5.41 -8.15
CA SER A 471 -0.04 4.26 -8.75
C SER A 471 0.90 3.57 -9.73
N ALA A 472 0.87 2.24 -9.76
CA ALA A 472 1.68 1.42 -10.67
C ALA A 472 0.83 0.37 -11.37
N LEU A 473 1.12 0.20 -12.66
CA LEU A 473 0.42 -0.71 -13.56
C LEU A 473 1.44 -1.27 -14.55
N ASN A 474 1.59 -2.59 -14.58
CA ASN A 474 2.69 -3.25 -15.30
C ASN A 474 4.04 -2.62 -14.89
N HIS A 475 4.90 -2.25 -15.85
CA HIS A 475 6.15 -1.52 -15.61
C HIS A 475 5.98 0.02 -15.67
N HIS A 476 4.75 0.53 -15.56
CA HIS A 476 4.48 1.97 -15.60
C HIS A 476 4.03 2.49 -14.25
N ILE A 477 4.29 3.77 -14.03
CA ILE A 477 3.89 4.49 -12.83
C ILE A 477 3.19 5.79 -13.20
N CYS A 478 2.25 6.23 -12.36
CA CYS A 478 1.69 7.57 -12.42
C CYS A 478 1.55 8.14 -11.01
N VAL A 479 1.58 9.47 -10.91
CA VAL A 479 1.37 10.20 -9.66
C VAL A 479 0.00 10.85 -9.71
N VAL A 480 -0.77 10.62 -8.66
CA VAL A 480 -2.11 11.15 -8.47
C VAL A 480 -2.11 12.10 -7.28
N ARG A 481 -2.65 13.30 -7.47
CA ARG A 481 -3.03 14.22 -6.40
C ARG A 481 -4.54 14.25 -6.32
N ALA A 482 -5.09 14.02 -5.13
CA ALA A 482 -6.50 14.15 -4.86
C ALA A 482 -6.74 15.23 -3.81
N LYS A 483 -7.58 16.20 -4.15
CA LYS A 483 -8.11 17.19 -3.22
C LYS A 483 -9.34 16.59 -2.55
N VAL A 484 -9.18 16.06 -1.33
CA VAL A 484 -10.24 15.37 -0.59
C VAL A 484 -10.94 16.34 0.37
N PRO A 485 -12.22 16.69 0.15
CA PRO A 485 -12.96 17.57 1.04
C PRO A 485 -13.14 16.95 2.43
N GLU A 486 -12.99 17.75 3.49
CA GLU A 486 -13.22 17.27 4.87
C GLU A 486 -14.69 16.87 5.09
N ASP A 487 -15.63 17.64 4.53
CA ASP A 487 -17.06 17.34 4.62
C ASP A 487 -17.41 15.97 4.02
N LEU A 488 -16.69 15.53 2.97
CA LEU A 488 -16.86 14.19 2.41
C LEU A 488 -16.45 13.12 3.43
N LEU A 489 -15.33 13.30 4.14
CA LEU A 489 -14.90 12.36 5.18
C LEU A 489 -15.89 12.31 6.35
N VAL A 490 -16.43 13.47 6.74
CA VAL A 490 -17.47 13.60 7.76
C VAL A 490 -18.75 12.85 7.37
N VAL A 491 -19.16 12.93 6.10
CA VAL A 491 -20.29 12.14 5.56
C VAL A 491 -20.01 10.64 5.63
N LEU A 492 -18.78 10.19 5.31
CA LEU A 492 -18.40 8.77 5.41
C LEU A 492 -18.32 8.28 6.88
N GLU A 493 -18.15 9.19 7.84
CA GLU A 493 -18.22 8.93 9.29
C GLU A 493 -19.66 8.94 9.85
N GLY A 494 -20.68 9.17 9.00
CA GLY A 494 -22.09 9.05 9.34
C GLY A 494 -22.78 10.36 9.69
N GLU A 495 -22.11 11.50 9.53
CA GLU A 495 -22.76 12.80 9.69
C GLU A 495 -23.53 13.22 8.44
N GLU A 496 -24.59 14.00 8.66
CA GLU A 496 -25.41 14.50 7.57
C GLU A 496 -24.98 15.90 7.10
N LYS A 497 -24.40 15.97 5.90
CA LYS A 497 -24.09 17.25 5.23
C LYS A 497 -24.99 17.44 4.01
N GLY A 498 -25.55 18.65 3.85
CA GLY A 498 -26.40 19.00 2.70
C GLY A 498 -25.64 19.01 1.37
N SER A 499 -24.33 19.21 1.42
CA SER A 499 -23.44 19.24 0.26
C SER A 499 -21.98 19.14 0.68
N TRP A 500 -21.10 18.78 -0.25
CA TRP A 500 -19.64 18.85 -0.11
C TRP A 500 -19.00 19.29 -1.43
N GLU A 501 -17.75 19.77 -1.39
CA GLU A 501 -16.98 20.02 -2.62
C GLU A 501 -16.70 18.71 -3.36
N ARG A 502 -16.43 18.77 -4.66
CA ARG A 502 -16.04 17.57 -5.42
C ARG A 502 -14.70 16.98 -4.96
N LEU A 503 -14.56 15.67 -5.13
CA LEU A 503 -13.27 14.99 -5.05
C LEU A 503 -12.51 15.20 -6.37
N GLU A 504 -11.65 16.22 -6.42
CA GLU A 504 -10.81 16.48 -7.59
C GLU A 504 -9.57 15.58 -7.60
N VAL A 505 -9.39 14.82 -8.67
CA VAL A 505 -8.29 13.85 -8.83
C VAL A 505 -7.49 14.23 -10.07
N ARG A 506 -6.28 14.76 -9.88
CA ARG A 506 -5.31 15.06 -10.94
C ARG A 506 -4.36 13.89 -11.08
N ARG A 507 -4.24 13.34 -12.29
CA ARG A 507 -3.36 12.21 -12.60
C ARG A 507 -2.33 12.66 -13.62
N SER A 508 -1.06 12.32 -13.41
CA SER A 508 -0.02 12.47 -14.42
C SER A 508 -0.27 11.57 -15.63
N ARG A 509 0.53 11.75 -16.68
CA ARG A 509 0.71 10.67 -17.67
C ARG A 509 1.29 9.41 -17.00
N TRP A 510 1.19 8.26 -17.67
CA TRP A 510 1.91 7.06 -17.27
C TRP A 510 3.36 7.13 -17.78
N TRP A 511 4.32 6.98 -16.88
CA TRP A 511 5.74 6.91 -17.19
C TRP A 511 6.19 5.45 -17.29
N ASP A 512 6.90 5.11 -18.36
CA ASP A 512 7.46 3.78 -18.56
C ASP A 512 8.80 3.64 -17.83
N LEU A 513 8.86 2.75 -16.83
CA LEU A 513 10.08 2.51 -16.08
C LEU A 513 11.17 1.79 -16.87
N TYR A 514 10.96 1.36 -18.11
CA TYR A 514 12.05 0.93 -18.99
C TYR A 514 12.76 2.11 -19.68
N LEU A 515 12.08 3.23 -19.86
CA LEU A 515 12.63 4.41 -20.53
C LEU A 515 13.35 5.31 -19.51
N LYS A 516 14.61 5.64 -19.80
CA LYS A 516 15.48 6.38 -18.87
C LYS A 516 14.97 7.81 -18.62
N GLU A 517 14.39 8.46 -19.64
CA GLU A 517 13.80 9.78 -19.56
C GLU A 517 12.58 9.79 -18.65
N ASP A 518 11.69 8.80 -18.82
CA ASP A 518 10.46 8.64 -18.04
C ASP A 518 10.76 8.36 -16.56
N ARG A 519 11.81 7.58 -16.24
CA ARG A 519 12.26 7.39 -14.85
C ARG A 519 12.62 8.70 -14.18
N VAL A 520 13.38 9.55 -14.87
CA VAL A 520 13.86 10.83 -14.34
C VAL A 520 12.71 11.82 -14.19
N GLU A 521 11.80 11.87 -15.17
CA GLU A 521 10.60 12.70 -15.09
C GLU A 521 9.70 12.27 -13.92
N ALA A 522 9.46 10.97 -13.76
CA ALA A 522 8.68 10.47 -12.63
C ALA A 522 9.39 10.71 -11.28
N MET A 523 10.72 10.55 -11.23
CA MET A 523 11.53 10.86 -10.04
C MET A 523 11.40 12.34 -9.67
N ASN A 524 11.43 13.25 -10.65
CA ASN A 524 11.27 14.69 -10.47
C ASN A 524 9.92 15.01 -9.78
N VAL A 525 8.83 14.40 -10.25
CA VAL A 525 7.51 14.58 -9.62
C VAL A 525 7.46 13.99 -8.21
N VAL A 526 7.95 12.76 -8.00
CA VAL A 526 7.99 12.15 -6.67
C VAL A 526 8.83 12.98 -5.69
N TRP A 527 9.95 13.57 -6.15
CA TRP A 527 10.76 14.49 -5.36
C TRP A 527 9.97 15.74 -4.95
N GLY A 528 9.20 16.32 -5.88
CA GLY A 528 8.30 17.44 -5.60
C GLY A 528 7.21 17.09 -4.58
N VAL A 529 6.59 15.91 -4.71
CA VAL A 529 5.60 15.40 -3.74
C VAL A 529 6.22 15.29 -2.35
N MET A 530 7.39 14.67 -2.23
CA MET A 530 8.07 14.53 -0.94
C MET A 530 8.51 15.88 -0.37
N SER A 531 9.03 16.78 -1.22
CA SER A 531 9.43 18.13 -0.82
C SER A 531 8.25 18.95 -0.30
N TRP A 532 7.10 18.86 -0.97
CA TRP A 532 5.87 19.51 -0.53
C TRP A 532 5.37 18.91 0.79
N LEU A 533 5.15 17.59 0.85
CA LEU A 533 4.53 16.96 2.02
C LEU A 533 5.40 17.03 3.28
N MET A 534 6.73 16.97 3.12
CA MET A 534 7.67 16.97 4.24
C MET A 534 8.18 18.36 4.61
N ARG A 535 7.71 19.42 3.94
CA ARG A 535 8.09 20.81 4.24
C ARG A 535 7.89 21.14 5.72
N LYS A 536 8.74 22.01 6.28
CA LYS A 536 8.47 22.62 7.58
C LYS A 536 7.20 23.46 7.46
N VAL A 537 6.17 23.13 8.25
CA VAL A 537 4.95 23.92 8.37
C VAL A 537 5.12 24.82 9.58
N GLU A 538 5.13 26.13 9.38
CA GLU A 538 5.15 27.09 10.48
C GLU A 538 3.83 27.03 11.24
N HIS A 539 3.87 26.66 12.51
CA HIS A 539 2.69 26.71 13.34
C HIS A 539 2.37 28.17 13.71
N PRO A 540 1.09 28.58 13.80
CA PRO A 540 0.71 29.92 14.24
C PRO A 540 1.34 30.32 15.60
N LYS A 541 1.59 29.34 16.47
CA LYS A 541 2.27 29.53 17.76
C LYS A 541 3.75 29.90 17.63
N GLU A 542 4.46 29.37 16.62
CA GLU A 542 5.83 29.78 16.30
C GLU A 542 5.86 31.20 15.72
N LYS A 543 4.91 31.58 14.85
CA LYS A 543 4.79 32.96 14.36
C LYS A 543 4.57 33.97 15.49
N ALA A 544 3.74 33.65 16.47
CA ALA A 544 3.51 34.50 17.63
C ALA A 544 4.76 34.62 18.54
N ALA A 545 5.52 33.53 18.71
CA ALA A 545 6.76 33.53 19.49
C ALA A 545 7.88 34.31 18.77
N VAL A 546 8.04 34.15 17.45
CA VAL A 546 9.03 34.88 16.65
C VAL A 546 8.71 36.38 16.62
N GLN A 547 7.43 36.76 16.46
CA GLN A 547 7.01 38.17 16.52
C GLN A 547 7.20 38.81 17.91
N LEU A 548 7.12 38.02 18.99
CA LEU A 548 7.40 38.49 20.35
C LEU A 548 8.90 38.71 20.56
N VAL A 549 9.75 37.82 20.05
CA VAL A 549 11.21 37.95 20.11
C VAL A 549 11.70 39.13 19.27
N GLU A 550 11.22 39.28 18.04
CA GLU A 550 11.56 40.43 17.18
C GLU A 550 11.12 41.77 17.78
N LYS A 551 9.98 41.81 18.48
CA LYS A 551 9.53 43.03 19.20
C LYS A 551 10.40 43.36 20.42
N MET A 552 10.96 42.35 21.09
CA MET A 552 11.86 42.58 22.24
C MET A 552 13.24 43.05 21.77
N ASP A 553 13.75 42.51 20.66
CA ASP A 553 15.06 42.90 20.11
C ASP A 553 15.06 44.31 19.47
N LEU A 554 13.90 44.81 19.03
CA LEU A 554 13.74 46.19 18.54
C LEU A 554 13.56 47.23 19.67
N SER A 555 13.55 46.79 20.94
CA SER A 555 13.30 47.65 22.11
C SER A 555 14.50 47.82 23.05
N CYS A 556 15.69 47.38 22.65
CA CYS A 556 16.95 47.60 23.37
C CYS A 556 17.83 48.66 22.70
#